data_AF-A0A382K9M6-F1
#
_entry.id   AF-A0A382K9M6-F1
#
_cell.length_a   1.000
_cell.length_b   1.000
_cell.length_c   1.000
_cell.angle_alpha   90.00
_cell.angle_beta   90.00
_cell.angle_gamma   90.00
#
_symmetry.space_group_name_H-M   'P 1'
#
loop_
_entity.id
_entity.type
_entity.pdbx_description
1 polymer ?
#
loop_
_entity_poly.entity_id
_entity_poly.type
_entity_poly.pdbx_seq_one_letter_code
_entity_poly.pdbx_strand_id
1 'polypeptide(L)'
;MDRQAVVQGLADGTIDVICSCHDPQDAESKRLPFELAATGVIGLETILPLSLELYHNGAISLIDLLAKMTSRPAELLRLRGGKLAPGSPADLLVFDPDKPWRIDEDKFHSKSKNTPYHGRPVQGRPWRTIVDGKVVYSGSDED
;
A
#
# COMPACT_ATOMS: atom_id res chain seq x y z
N MET A 1 -11.93 16.00 11.21
CA MET A 1 -10.79 16.71 11.82
C MET A 1 -9.58 15.79 11.91
N ASP A 2 -9.70 14.59 12.50
CA ASP A 2 -8.56 13.69 12.74
C ASP A 2 -7.88 13.19 11.47
N ARG A 3 -8.65 12.71 10.49
CA ARG A 3 -8.09 12.27 9.19
C ARG A 3 -7.27 13.37 8.51
N GLN A 4 -7.76 14.61 8.54
CA GLN A 4 -7.07 15.74 7.93
C GLN A 4 -5.77 16.08 8.67
N ALA A 5 -5.76 15.97 10.01
CA ALA A 5 -4.54 16.13 10.80
C ALA A 5 -3.49 15.05 10.46
N VAL A 6 -3.92 13.79 10.25
CA VAL A 6 -3.02 12.71 9.79
C VAL A 6 -2.45 13.01 8.41
N VAL A 7 -3.29 13.48 7.47
CA VAL A 7 -2.82 13.89 6.13
C VAL A 7 -1.82 15.03 6.23
N GLN A 8 -2.09 16.03 7.07
CA GLN A 8 -1.17 17.15 7.30
C GLN A 8 0.15 16.68 7.94
N GLY A 9 0.08 15.79 8.92
CA GLY A 9 1.27 15.21 9.57
C GLY A 9 2.13 14.39 8.60
N LEU A 10 1.51 13.73 7.61
CA LEU A 10 2.27 13.13 6.51
C LEU A 10 2.92 14.24 5.65
N ALA A 11 2.16 15.26 5.24
CA ALA A 11 2.65 16.31 4.36
C ALA A 11 3.78 17.17 4.96
N ASP A 12 3.73 17.49 6.26
CA ASP A 12 4.73 18.31 6.94
C ASP A 12 5.91 17.54 7.56
N GLY A 13 5.85 16.20 7.52
CA GLY A 13 6.91 15.33 8.04
C GLY A 13 6.79 14.99 9.52
N THR A 14 5.74 15.40 10.23
CA THR A 14 5.44 14.91 11.59
C THR A 14 5.24 13.39 11.64
N ILE A 15 4.73 12.79 10.56
CA ILE A 15 4.58 11.34 10.38
C ILE A 15 5.53 10.86 9.29
N ASP A 16 6.51 10.04 9.67
CA ASP A 16 7.59 9.59 8.80
C ASP A 16 7.21 8.46 7.83
N VAL A 17 6.32 7.56 8.25
CA VAL A 17 6.11 6.27 7.59
C VAL A 17 4.63 5.94 7.42
N ILE A 18 4.29 5.34 6.27
CA ILE A 18 3.00 4.69 6.02
C ILE A 18 3.21 3.17 6.09
N CYS A 19 2.37 2.48 6.87
CA CYS A 19 2.36 1.03 7.00
C CYS A 19 0.93 0.51 6.79
N SER A 20 0.79 -0.69 6.22
CA SER A 20 -0.53 -1.28 5.93
C SER A 20 -1.25 -1.77 7.17
N CYS A 21 -0.50 -2.06 8.25
CA CYS A 21 -1.00 -2.78 9.43
C CYS A 21 -1.85 -4.00 9.04
N HIS A 22 -1.42 -4.74 8.02
CA HIS A 22 -2.14 -5.89 7.46
C HIS A 22 -2.43 -6.93 8.55
N ASP A 23 -3.72 -7.09 8.84
CA ASP A 23 -4.23 -7.91 9.94
C ASP A 23 -5.36 -8.84 9.43
N PRO A 24 -5.00 -10.01 8.86
CA PRO A 24 -5.95 -10.97 8.31
C PRO A 24 -6.81 -11.60 9.41
N GLN A 25 -8.11 -11.60 9.20
CA GLN A 25 -9.08 -12.30 10.07
C GLN A 25 -9.90 -13.29 9.23
N ASP A 26 -10.44 -14.33 9.86
CA ASP A 26 -11.35 -15.25 9.18
C ASP A 26 -12.70 -14.58 8.86
N ALA A 27 -13.44 -15.16 7.91
CA ALA A 27 -14.70 -14.57 7.45
C ALA A 27 -15.79 -14.59 8.54
N GLU A 28 -15.81 -15.61 9.40
CA GLU A 28 -16.87 -15.78 10.40
C GLU A 28 -16.70 -14.75 11.52
N SER A 29 -15.48 -14.54 12.01
CA SER A 29 -15.20 -13.51 13.02
C SER A 29 -15.48 -12.09 12.54
N LYS A 30 -15.50 -11.85 11.22
CA LYS A 30 -15.84 -10.55 10.61
C LYS A 30 -17.33 -10.38 10.29
N ARG A 31 -18.13 -11.46 10.30
CA ARG A 31 -19.58 -11.45 10.04
C ARG A 31 -20.44 -11.20 11.28
N LEU A 32 -19.81 -11.08 12.44
CA LEU A 32 -20.48 -10.78 13.70
C LEU A 32 -20.90 -9.30 13.79
N PRO A 33 -21.85 -8.94 14.69
CA PRO A 33 -22.10 -7.55 15.04
C PRO A 33 -20.82 -6.82 15.44
N PHE A 34 -20.76 -5.51 15.21
CA PHE A 34 -19.55 -4.70 15.39
C PHE A 34 -18.86 -4.90 16.75
N GLU A 35 -19.64 -5.02 17.82
CA GLU A 35 -19.12 -5.20 19.19
C GLU A 35 -18.47 -6.57 19.44
N LEU A 36 -18.79 -7.58 18.62
CA LEU A 36 -18.28 -8.95 18.73
C LEU A 36 -17.29 -9.31 17.61
N ALA A 37 -17.26 -8.53 16.53
CA ALA A 37 -16.42 -8.81 15.37
C ALA A 37 -14.93 -8.62 15.70
N ALA A 38 -14.07 -9.46 15.11
CA ALA A 38 -12.63 -9.30 15.24
C ALA A 38 -12.18 -7.94 14.68
N THR A 39 -11.27 -7.27 15.40
CA THR A 39 -10.57 -6.09 14.88
C THR A 39 -9.59 -6.51 13.78
N GLY A 40 -9.26 -5.58 12.88
CA GLY A 40 -8.29 -5.83 11.82
C GLY A 40 -8.91 -5.98 10.43
N VAL A 41 -8.11 -5.60 9.44
CA VAL A 41 -8.37 -5.67 8.00
C VAL A 41 -7.08 -5.96 7.26
N ILE A 42 -7.18 -6.62 6.10
CA ILE A 42 -6.04 -6.70 5.18
C ILE A 42 -5.83 -5.37 4.44
N GLY A 43 -4.57 -4.95 4.34
CA GLY A 43 -4.19 -3.74 3.59
C GLY A 43 -2.92 -3.86 2.75
N LEU A 44 -2.22 -5.00 2.74
CA LEU A 44 -0.93 -5.14 2.07
C LEU A 44 -1.05 -4.95 0.55
N GLU A 45 -2.05 -5.56 -0.08
CA GLU A 45 -2.25 -5.51 -1.53
C GLU A 45 -2.89 -4.20 -2.00
N THR A 46 -3.38 -3.36 -1.07
CA THR A 46 -4.08 -2.11 -1.36
C THR A 46 -3.34 -0.86 -0.87
N ILE A 47 -2.24 -1.00 -0.13
CA ILE A 47 -1.55 0.16 0.47
C ILE A 47 -1.10 1.18 -0.57
N LEU A 48 -0.48 0.76 -1.68
CA LEU A 48 0.01 1.66 -2.71
C LEU A 48 -1.13 2.46 -3.37
N PRO A 49 -2.14 1.83 -4.01
CA PRO A 49 -3.19 2.57 -4.71
C PRO A 49 -4.00 3.48 -3.77
N LEU A 50 -4.23 3.05 -2.52
CA LEU A 50 -4.93 3.90 -1.54
C LEU A 50 -4.07 5.07 -1.06
N SER A 51 -2.76 4.88 -0.93
CA SER A 51 -1.84 5.96 -0.57
C SER A 51 -1.70 6.99 -1.69
N LEU A 52 -1.73 6.54 -2.95
CA LEU A 52 -1.65 7.42 -4.13
C LEU A 52 -2.80 8.43 -4.21
N GLU A 53 -3.94 8.19 -3.55
CA GLU A 53 -5.00 9.20 -3.46
C GLU A 53 -4.51 10.52 -2.85
N LEU A 54 -3.53 10.47 -1.92
CA LEU A 54 -2.91 11.67 -1.33
C LEU A 54 -2.06 12.44 -2.36
N TYR A 55 -1.50 11.74 -3.33
CA TYR A 55 -0.80 12.36 -4.45
C TYR A 55 -1.81 12.94 -5.45
N HIS A 56 -2.81 12.15 -5.86
CA HIS A 56 -3.81 12.58 -6.85
C HIS A 56 -4.65 13.78 -6.38
N ASN A 57 -4.88 13.91 -5.08
CA ASN A 57 -5.59 15.06 -4.51
C ASN A 57 -4.69 16.26 -4.18
N GLY A 58 -3.38 16.16 -4.43
CA GLY A 58 -2.41 17.24 -4.22
C GLY A 58 -1.98 17.47 -2.78
N ALA A 59 -2.30 16.57 -1.83
CA ALA A 59 -1.89 16.71 -0.43
C ALA A 59 -0.39 16.45 -0.21
N ILE A 60 0.24 15.61 -1.04
CA ILE A 60 1.67 15.26 -0.95
C ILE A 60 2.25 15.01 -2.34
N SER A 61 3.53 15.31 -2.56
CA SER A 61 4.19 14.97 -3.81
C SER A 61 4.34 13.44 -3.96
N LEU A 62 4.39 12.94 -5.20
CA LEU A 62 4.57 11.50 -5.45
C LEU A 62 5.86 10.97 -4.81
N ILE A 63 6.97 11.71 -4.92
CA ILE A 63 8.26 11.29 -4.38
C ILE A 63 8.25 11.26 -2.85
N ASP A 64 7.64 12.25 -2.20
CA ASP A 64 7.54 12.26 -0.73
C ASP A 64 6.64 11.14 -0.22
N LEU A 65 5.53 10.86 -0.92
CA LEU A 65 4.66 9.73 -0.59
C LEU A 65 5.39 8.40 -0.70
N LEU A 66 6.10 8.17 -1.81
CA LEU A 66 6.88 6.94 -2.01
C LEU A 66 7.99 6.82 -0.98
N ALA A 67 8.66 7.91 -0.61
CA ALA A 67 9.70 7.91 0.43
C ALA A 67 9.17 7.39 1.76
N LYS A 68 7.94 7.74 2.15
CA LYS A 68 7.28 7.27 3.39
C LYS A 68 6.97 5.76 3.41
N MET A 69 7.00 5.09 2.26
CA MET A 69 6.82 3.64 2.14
C MET A 69 8.11 2.89 1.77
N THR A 70 9.19 3.60 1.42
CA THR A 70 10.43 3.01 0.90
C THR A 70 11.66 3.47 1.67
N SER A 71 12.22 4.63 1.34
CA SER A 71 13.49 5.12 1.88
C SER A 71 13.41 5.49 3.36
N ARG A 72 12.31 6.11 3.82
CA ARG A 72 12.12 6.50 5.22
C ARG A 72 12.08 5.32 6.18
N PRO A 73 11.22 4.29 5.99
CA PRO A 73 11.26 3.13 6.87
C PRO A 73 12.61 2.40 6.78
N ALA A 74 13.24 2.33 5.60
CA ALA A 74 14.57 1.71 5.46
C ALA A 74 15.66 2.47 6.24
N GLU A 75 15.66 3.80 6.20
CA GLU A 75 16.59 4.65 6.95
C GLU A 75 16.43 4.45 8.47
N LEU A 76 15.19 4.56 8.97
CA LEU A 76 14.88 4.41 10.39
C LEU A 76 15.27 3.03 10.94
N LEU A 77 15.07 1.99 10.14
CA LEU A 77 15.41 0.60 10.47
C LEU A 77 16.85 0.22 10.09
N ARG A 78 17.64 1.14 9.53
CA ARG A 78 19.02 0.93 9.08
C ARG A 78 19.18 -0.23 8.08
N LEU A 79 18.22 -0.35 7.17
CA LEU A 79 18.20 -1.37 6.12
C LEU A 79 18.93 -0.86 4.86
N ARG A 80 19.47 -1.79 4.07
CA ARG A 80 20.18 -1.47 2.82
C ARG A 80 19.27 -1.07 1.66
N GLY A 81 17.98 -1.39 1.73
CA GLY A 81 16.98 -1.21 0.67
C GLY A 81 16.30 0.17 0.68
N GLY A 82 15.15 0.25 0.01
CA GLY A 82 14.30 1.46 -0.02
C GLY A 82 14.79 2.59 -0.91
N LYS A 83 15.82 2.36 -1.75
CA LYS A 83 16.42 3.37 -2.63
C LYS A 83 16.88 2.76 -3.94
N LEU A 84 16.84 3.58 -5.00
CA LEU A 84 17.38 3.24 -6.32
C LEU A 84 18.76 3.86 -6.46
N ALA A 85 19.79 3.10 -6.13
CA ALA A 85 21.19 3.54 -6.24
C ALA A 85 22.12 2.36 -6.53
N PRO A 86 23.22 2.55 -7.28
CA PRO A 86 24.23 1.52 -7.47
C PRO A 86 24.69 0.89 -6.14
N GLY A 87 24.78 -0.45 -6.11
CA GLY A 87 25.16 -1.22 -4.92
C GLY A 87 24.03 -1.47 -3.91
N SER A 88 22.83 -0.94 -4.13
CA SER A 88 21.62 -1.30 -3.37
C SER A 88 21.00 -2.59 -3.93
N PRO A 89 20.22 -3.35 -3.13
CA PRO A 89 19.43 -4.47 -3.64
C PRO A 89 18.55 -4.04 -4.81
N ALA A 90 18.40 -4.91 -5.80
CA ALA A 90 17.53 -4.68 -6.95
C ALA A 90 16.06 -4.99 -6.60
N ASP A 91 15.55 -4.27 -5.59
CA ASP A 91 14.17 -4.34 -5.12
C ASP A 91 13.36 -3.22 -5.77
N LEU A 92 12.55 -3.58 -6.77
CA LEU A 92 11.89 -2.63 -7.67
C LEU A 92 10.40 -2.91 -7.73
N LEU A 93 9.62 -1.83 -7.86
CA LEU A 93 8.22 -1.89 -8.22
C LEU A 93 8.00 -1.10 -9.50
N VAL A 94 7.36 -1.73 -10.49
CA VAL A 94 6.91 -1.07 -11.72
C VAL A 94 5.39 -0.92 -11.64
N PHE A 95 4.92 0.31 -11.79
CA PHE A 95 3.51 0.67 -11.80
C PHE A 95 3.32 1.97 -12.57
N ASP A 96 2.11 2.18 -13.08
CA ASP A 96 1.69 3.47 -13.62
C ASP A 96 0.81 4.14 -12.56
N PRO A 97 1.21 5.31 -12.00
CA PRO A 97 0.47 5.98 -10.92
C PRO A 97 -0.94 6.38 -11.32
N ASP A 98 -1.24 6.51 -12.62
CA ASP A 98 -2.50 7.04 -13.12
C ASP A 98 -3.39 5.95 -13.74
N LYS A 99 -2.87 4.73 -13.97
CA LYS A 99 -3.65 3.60 -14.51
C LYS A 99 -4.82 3.25 -13.58
N PRO A 100 -6.08 3.43 -14.02
CA PRO A 100 -7.25 3.16 -13.20
C PRO A 100 -7.55 1.67 -13.14
N TRP A 101 -8.08 1.22 -11.99
CA TRP A 101 -8.60 -0.13 -11.80
C TRP A 101 -9.59 -0.15 -10.62
N ARG A 102 -10.20 -1.31 -10.36
CA ARG A 102 -11.11 -1.50 -9.23
C ARG A 102 -10.56 -2.60 -8.33
N ILE A 103 -10.51 -2.34 -7.02
CA ILE A 103 -10.08 -3.35 -6.06
C ILE A 103 -11.06 -4.52 -6.10
N ASP A 104 -10.51 -5.71 -6.30
CA ASP A 104 -11.24 -6.97 -6.29
C ASP A 104 -10.58 -7.90 -5.26
N GLU A 105 -11.33 -8.26 -4.23
CA GLU A 105 -10.78 -9.04 -3.12
C GLU A 105 -10.62 -10.50 -3.52
N ASP A 106 -11.45 -10.99 -4.44
CA ASP A 106 -11.39 -12.36 -4.94
C ASP A 106 -10.04 -12.63 -5.64
N LYS A 107 -9.44 -11.58 -6.23
CA LYS A 107 -8.12 -11.63 -6.87
C LYS A 107 -6.93 -11.51 -5.90
N PHE A 108 -7.17 -11.22 -4.62
CA PHE A 108 -6.08 -11.11 -3.65
C PHE A 108 -5.34 -12.43 -3.43
N HIS A 109 -4.02 -12.35 -3.32
CA HIS A 109 -3.18 -13.47 -2.90
C HIS A 109 -3.36 -13.82 -1.41
N SER A 110 -3.77 -12.85 -0.58
CA SER A 110 -4.16 -13.09 0.80
C SER A 110 -5.24 -14.18 0.90
N LYS A 111 -5.08 -15.07 1.90
CA LYS A 111 -6.08 -16.09 2.26
C LYS A 111 -7.35 -15.45 2.82
N SER A 112 -7.21 -14.34 3.55
CA SER A 112 -8.35 -13.57 4.04
C SER A 112 -8.83 -12.60 2.97
N LYS A 113 -10.13 -12.26 3.04
CA LYS A 113 -10.84 -11.30 2.21
C LYS A 113 -11.49 -10.18 3.04
N ASN A 114 -11.04 -9.97 4.30
CA ASN A 114 -11.62 -9.00 5.23
C ASN A 114 -11.22 -7.54 4.92
N THR A 115 -11.53 -7.04 3.72
CA THR A 115 -11.22 -5.67 3.31
C THR A 115 -12.49 -4.83 3.16
N PRO A 116 -12.48 -3.55 3.59
CA PRO A 116 -13.59 -2.63 3.31
C PRO A 116 -13.48 -2.01 1.91
N TYR A 117 -12.45 -2.37 1.13
CA TYR A 117 -12.11 -1.70 -0.14
C TYR A 117 -12.57 -2.46 -1.39
N HIS A 118 -13.25 -3.61 -1.25
CA HIS A 118 -13.79 -4.33 -2.39
C HIS A 118 -14.71 -3.44 -3.24
N GLY A 119 -14.52 -3.48 -4.55
CA GLY A 119 -15.26 -2.67 -5.50
C GLY A 119 -14.84 -1.19 -5.53
N ARG A 120 -13.87 -0.73 -4.75
CA ARG A 120 -13.45 0.68 -4.76
C ARG A 120 -12.63 1.01 -6.02
N PRO A 121 -12.96 2.08 -6.77
CA PRO A 121 -12.12 2.56 -7.86
C PRO A 121 -10.87 3.23 -7.31
N VAL A 122 -9.72 2.92 -7.91
CA VAL A 122 -8.40 3.41 -7.51
C VAL A 122 -7.49 3.56 -8.74
N GLN A 123 -6.32 4.16 -8.56
CA GLN A 123 -5.28 4.29 -9.57
C GLN A 123 -3.93 3.79 -9.01
N GLY A 124 -2.97 3.47 -9.87
CA GLY A 124 -1.65 3.04 -9.40
C GLY A 124 -1.49 1.54 -9.18
N ARG A 125 -1.98 0.71 -10.11
CA ARG A 125 -1.88 -0.75 -9.98
C ARG A 125 -0.41 -1.23 -10.11
N PRO A 126 0.11 -2.01 -9.14
CA PRO A 126 1.37 -2.73 -9.31
C PRO A 126 1.36 -3.60 -10.57
N TRP A 127 2.32 -3.40 -11.47
CA TRP A 127 2.49 -4.23 -12.67
C TRP A 127 3.57 -5.29 -12.50
N ARG A 128 4.73 -4.94 -11.92
CA ARG A 128 5.76 -5.93 -11.60
C ARG A 128 6.43 -5.62 -10.28
N THR A 129 6.73 -6.68 -9.53
CA THR A 129 7.57 -6.60 -8.33
C THR A 129 8.81 -7.46 -8.54
N ILE A 130 9.96 -6.87 -8.26
CA ILE A 130 11.27 -7.48 -8.41
C ILE A 130 11.94 -7.44 -7.04
N VAL A 131 12.48 -8.56 -6.58
CA VAL A 131 13.23 -8.66 -5.32
C VAL A 131 14.58 -9.28 -5.62
N ASP A 132 15.65 -8.59 -5.25
CA ASP A 132 17.04 -8.98 -5.54
C ASP A 132 17.24 -9.39 -7.01
N GLY A 133 16.66 -8.61 -7.93
CA GLY A 133 16.76 -8.82 -9.38
C GLY A 133 15.89 -9.94 -9.94
N LYS A 134 15.09 -10.62 -9.11
CA LYS A 134 14.17 -11.68 -9.54
C LYS A 134 12.74 -11.17 -9.58
N VAL A 135 12.05 -11.38 -10.69
CA VAL A 135 10.61 -11.07 -10.80
C VAL A 135 9.83 -12.04 -9.90
N VAL A 136 9.13 -11.51 -8.90
CA VAL A 136 8.32 -12.29 -7.95
C VAL A 136 6.82 -12.09 -8.16
N TYR A 137 6.43 -11.01 -8.86
CA TYR A 137 5.06 -10.74 -9.25
C TYR A 137 5.04 -10.10 -10.64
N SER A 138 4.10 -10.54 -11.48
CA SER A 138 3.78 -9.92 -12.75
C SER A 138 2.26 -9.86 -12.87
N GLY A 139 1.71 -8.65 -12.88
CA GLY A 139 0.31 -8.41 -13.18
C GLY A 139 0.04 -8.66 -14.66
N SER A 140 -1.16 -9.14 -14.96
CA SER A 140 -1.69 -9.21 -16.33
C SER A 140 -2.22 -7.84 -16.76
N ASP A 141 -2.13 -7.54 -18.05
CA ASP A 141 -2.77 -6.36 -18.65
C ASP A 141 -4.27 -6.57 -18.93
N GLU A 142 -4.78 -7.79 -18.73
CA GLU A 142 -6.13 -8.24 -19.09
C GLU A 142 -7.19 -8.01 -17.99
N ASP A 143 -6.81 -7.35 -16.89
CA ASP A 143 -7.66 -7.12 -15.71
C ASP A 143 -8.05 -5.64 -15.52
#